data_AF-A0A0Q4Y2E7-F1
#
_entry.id   AF-A0A0Q4Y2E7-F1
#
_cell.length_a   1.000
_cell.length_b   1.000
_cell.length_c   1.000
_cell.angle_alpha   90.00
_cell.angle_beta   90.00
_cell.angle_gamma   90.00
#
_symmetry.space_group_name_H-M   'P 1'
#
loop_
_entity.id
_entity.type
_entity.pdbx_description
1 polymer ?
#
loop_
_entity_poly.entity_id
_entity_poly.type
_entity_poly.pdbx_seq_one_letter_code
_entity_poly.pdbx_strand_id
1 'polypeptide(L)'
;MKKTIASLLCLAAFSLASAPVAAQQTGRVLVEFQAPGGHSNGAYGRTSAVHAAGRAIVQMKTAGLPAGAYQLRGLNGGNSVNSLASDARYEVLLTAADATALQSMVAQVTAAAKAGADAENAFRGVKEGDLAGGAPAAIRYKVTAQ
;
A
#
# COMPACT_ATOMS: atom_id res chain seq x y z
N MET A 1 24.54 -55.70 -12.58
CA MET A 1 23.52 -55.39 -11.56
C MET A 1 24.08 -54.74 -10.27
N LYS A 2 25.39 -54.46 -10.15
CA LYS A 2 25.98 -53.80 -8.95
C LYS A 2 26.14 -52.28 -9.04
N LYS A 3 25.99 -51.69 -10.24
CA LYS A 3 26.18 -50.24 -10.48
C LYS A 3 24.93 -49.39 -10.25
N THR A 4 23.76 -50.02 -10.05
CA THR A 4 22.47 -49.34 -9.86
C THR A 4 22.14 -49.08 -8.39
N ILE A 5 22.83 -49.74 -7.45
CA ILE A 5 22.59 -49.57 -6.01
C ILE A 5 23.33 -48.33 -5.47
N ALA A 6 24.48 -47.97 -6.04
CA ALA A 6 25.22 -46.78 -5.62
C ALA A 6 24.50 -45.46 -5.97
N SER A 7 23.71 -45.43 -7.06
CA SER A 7 22.98 -44.22 -7.48
C SER A 7 21.75 -43.92 -6.64
N LEU A 8 21.17 -44.91 -5.95
CA LEU A 8 20.04 -44.70 -5.04
C LEU A 8 20.47 -44.17 -3.65
N LEU A 9 21.73 -44.37 -3.26
CA LEU A 9 22.25 -43.79 -2.01
C LEU A 9 22.59 -42.29 -2.13
N CYS A 10 22.82 -41.77 -3.33
CA CYS A 10 23.08 -40.33 -3.51
C CYS A 10 21.81 -39.45 -3.39
N LEU A 11 20.60 -39.99 -3.55
CA LEU A 11 19.37 -39.22 -3.36
C LEU A 11 18.93 -39.13 -1.88
N ALA A 12 19.43 -40.01 -1.01
CA ALA A 12 19.06 -40.04 0.41
C ALA A 12 19.91 -39.12 1.29
N ALA A 13 20.97 -38.51 0.76
CA ALA A 13 21.90 -37.68 1.52
C ALA A 13 21.57 -36.17 1.48
N PHE A 14 20.52 -35.75 0.76
CA PHE A 14 20.11 -34.33 0.68
C PHE A 14 18.98 -33.94 1.64
N SER A 15 18.54 -34.86 2.51
CA SER A 15 17.41 -34.64 3.39
C SER A 15 17.85 -34.69 4.85
N LEU A 16 18.57 -33.70 5.37
CA LEU A 16 18.73 -33.46 6.82
C LEU A 16 19.46 -32.14 7.13
N ALA A 17 19.01 -31.02 6.53
CA ALA A 17 19.30 -29.67 7.05
C ALA A 17 18.35 -28.59 6.52
N SER A 18 17.11 -28.93 6.13
CA SER A 18 16.08 -27.91 5.93
C SER A 18 15.39 -27.68 7.27
N ALA A 19 15.92 -26.73 8.05
CA ALA A 19 15.09 -26.09 9.08
C ALA A 19 13.77 -25.66 8.40
N PRO A 20 12.60 -25.80 9.06
CA PRO A 20 11.38 -25.28 8.48
C PRO A 20 11.58 -23.78 8.28
N VAL A 21 11.76 -23.36 7.03
CA VAL A 21 11.52 -21.97 6.66
C VAL A 21 10.05 -21.77 7.04
N ALA A 22 9.80 -21.01 8.10
CA ALA A 22 8.45 -20.63 8.47
C ALA A 22 7.74 -20.17 7.18
N ALA A 23 6.56 -20.70 6.90
CA ALA A 23 5.89 -20.47 5.63
C ALA A 23 5.62 -18.97 5.46
N GLN A 24 6.50 -18.31 4.71
CA GLN A 24 6.47 -16.87 4.49
C GLN A 24 5.13 -16.49 3.87
N GLN A 25 4.44 -15.54 4.48
CA GLN A 25 3.14 -15.06 4.02
C GLN A 25 3.34 -13.90 3.06
N THR A 26 2.63 -13.93 1.93
CA THR A 26 2.55 -12.81 1.00
C THR A 26 1.14 -12.28 1.00
N GLY A 27 0.98 -10.97 1.11
CA GLY A 27 -0.33 -10.32 1.04
C GLY A 27 -0.28 -9.11 0.13
N ARG A 28 -1.41 -8.79 -0.51
CA ARG A 28 -1.53 -7.59 -1.33
C ARG A 28 -2.48 -6.62 -0.64
N VAL A 29 -2.09 -5.35 -0.57
CA VAL A 29 -2.91 -4.30 0.03
C VAL A 29 -3.20 -3.26 -1.05
N LEU A 30 -4.47 -3.05 -1.35
CA LEU A 30 -4.93 -1.95 -2.19
C LEU A 30 -5.22 -0.73 -1.31
N VAL A 31 -4.59 0.39 -1.60
CA VAL A 31 -4.83 1.68 -0.95
C VAL A 31 -5.47 2.62 -1.96
N GLU A 32 -6.61 3.20 -1.60
CA GLU A 32 -7.41 4.08 -2.44
C GLU A 32 -7.69 5.39 -1.72
N PHE A 33 -7.66 6.50 -2.46
CA PHE A 33 -7.94 7.86 -2.00
C PHE A 33 -9.02 8.48 -2.87
N GLN A 34 -9.88 9.27 -2.25
CA GLN A 34 -10.98 9.98 -2.87
C GLN A 34 -10.99 11.43 -2.39
N ALA A 35 -11.19 12.36 -3.33
CA ALA A 35 -11.17 13.80 -3.16
C ALA A 35 -12.34 14.41 -3.96
N PRO A 36 -12.73 15.68 -3.73
CA PRO A 36 -13.86 16.29 -4.42
C PRO A 36 -13.63 16.54 -5.93
N GLY A 37 -12.36 16.66 -6.36
CA GLY A 37 -12.02 17.00 -7.73
C GLY A 37 -12.54 18.37 -8.18
N GLY A 38 -12.69 18.53 -9.50
CA GLY A 38 -13.24 19.74 -10.14
C GLY A 38 -12.34 20.35 -11.20
N HIS A 39 -12.84 21.37 -11.89
CA HIS A 39 -12.08 22.07 -12.94
C HIS A 39 -10.86 22.77 -12.34
N SER A 40 -9.66 22.43 -12.79
CA SER A 40 -8.38 22.85 -12.18
C SER A 40 -8.27 24.35 -11.88
N ASN A 41 -8.72 25.21 -12.80
CA ASN A 41 -8.71 26.66 -12.62
C ASN A 41 -9.66 27.16 -11.52
N GLY A 42 -10.94 26.78 -11.56
CA GLY A 42 -11.95 27.29 -10.63
C GLY A 42 -12.00 26.53 -9.29
N ALA A 43 -11.39 25.36 -9.22
CA ALA A 43 -11.38 24.50 -8.04
C ALA A 43 -10.05 24.54 -7.28
N TYR A 44 -9.09 25.37 -7.72
CA TYR A 44 -7.78 25.49 -7.06
C TYR A 44 -7.93 25.72 -5.56
N GLY A 45 -7.07 25.07 -4.77
CA GLY A 45 -7.16 25.09 -3.30
C GLY A 45 -7.91 23.91 -2.70
N ARG A 46 -8.68 23.15 -3.48
CA ARG A 46 -9.23 21.87 -3.02
C ARG A 46 -8.13 20.82 -2.81
N THR A 47 -8.46 19.82 -2.00
CA THR A 47 -7.66 18.62 -1.78
C THR A 47 -7.53 17.81 -3.07
N SER A 48 -6.40 17.12 -3.21
CA SER A 48 -6.09 16.27 -4.36
C SER A 48 -5.80 14.84 -3.89
N ALA A 49 -6.49 13.85 -4.46
CA ALA A 49 -6.29 12.45 -4.10
C ALA A 49 -4.86 11.97 -4.43
N VAL A 50 -4.29 12.43 -5.56
CA VAL A 50 -2.92 12.10 -5.96
C VAL A 50 -1.90 12.69 -4.98
N HIS A 51 -2.14 13.90 -4.46
CA HIS A 51 -1.25 14.47 -3.44
C HIS A 51 -1.32 13.66 -2.14
N ALA A 52 -2.51 13.26 -1.70
CA ALA A 52 -2.68 12.42 -0.53
C ALA A 52 -1.96 11.06 -0.69
N ALA A 53 -2.08 10.42 -1.85
CA ALA A 53 -1.37 9.18 -2.16
C ALA A 53 0.15 9.34 -2.14
N GLY A 54 0.68 10.42 -2.74
CA GLY A 54 2.11 10.72 -2.71
C GLY A 54 2.63 10.94 -1.29
N ARG A 55 1.87 11.68 -0.45
CA ARG A 55 2.20 11.87 0.97
C ARG A 55 2.17 10.55 1.74
N ALA A 56 1.18 9.69 1.50
CA ALA A 56 1.09 8.38 2.14
C ALA A 56 2.30 7.48 1.81
N ILE A 57 2.75 7.48 0.55
CA ILE A 57 3.94 6.74 0.12
C ILE A 57 5.20 7.23 0.85
N VAL A 58 5.35 8.54 1.04
CA VAL A 58 6.46 9.09 1.82
C VAL A 58 6.37 8.62 3.28
N GLN A 59 5.18 8.63 3.88
CA GLN A 59 4.95 8.15 5.26
C GLN A 59 5.23 6.66 5.44
N MET A 60 5.00 5.83 4.41
CA MET A 60 5.31 4.40 4.47
C MET A 60 6.78 4.12 4.72
N LYS A 61 7.70 4.98 4.25
CA LYS A 61 9.14 4.81 4.48
C LYS A 61 9.52 4.88 5.96
N THR A 62 8.73 5.58 6.76
CA THR A 62 8.91 5.75 8.21
C THR A 62 7.91 4.94 9.03
N ALA A 63 7.09 4.09 8.39
CA ALA A 63 6.03 3.33 9.05
C ALA A 63 6.52 2.08 9.81
N GLY A 64 7.84 1.85 9.89
CA GLY A 64 8.42 0.70 10.59
C GLY A 64 8.22 -0.64 9.87
N LEU A 65 7.94 -0.61 8.55
CA LEU A 65 7.92 -1.81 7.72
C LEU A 65 9.35 -2.39 7.61
N PRO A 66 9.55 -3.71 7.76
CA PRO A 66 10.89 -4.31 7.66
C PRO A 66 11.52 -4.05 6.28
N ALA A 67 12.84 -3.88 6.24
CA ALA A 67 13.58 -3.64 5.01
C ALA A 67 13.40 -4.81 4.02
N GLY A 68 13.04 -4.51 2.78
CA GLY A 68 12.79 -5.52 1.74
C GLY A 68 11.47 -6.28 1.87
N ALA A 69 10.68 -6.02 2.92
CA ALA A 69 9.42 -6.73 3.17
C ALA A 69 8.21 -6.12 2.44
N TYR A 70 8.40 -5.04 1.67
CA TYR A 70 7.31 -4.46 0.88
C TYR A 70 7.77 -3.87 -0.45
N GLN A 71 6.84 -3.82 -1.41
CA GLN A 71 7.02 -3.16 -2.71
C GLN A 71 5.77 -2.35 -3.06
N LEU A 72 5.96 -1.12 -3.52
CA LEU A 72 4.89 -0.29 -4.07
C LEU A 72 4.71 -0.57 -5.55
N ARG A 73 3.45 -0.72 -5.98
CA ARG A 73 3.11 -1.05 -7.37
C ARG A 73 1.89 -0.27 -7.81
N GLY A 74 1.80 -0.01 -9.12
CA GLY A 74 0.58 0.49 -9.75
C GLY A 74 0.03 1.80 -9.17
N LEU A 75 0.90 2.78 -8.90
CA LEU A 75 0.45 4.13 -8.53
C LEU A 75 -0.28 4.75 -9.73
N ASN A 76 -1.57 4.99 -9.56
CA ASN A 76 -2.47 5.57 -10.56
C ASN A 76 -3.36 6.63 -9.91
N GLY A 77 -3.94 7.51 -10.72
CA GLY A 77 -4.91 8.49 -10.26
C GLY A 77 -4.98 9.71 -11.18
N GLY A 78 -5.97 10.56 -10.92
CA GLY A 78 -6.27 11.72 -11.75
C GLY A 78 -7.20 11.39 -12.92
N ASN A 79 -8.13 12.30 -13.19
CA ASN A 79 -9.19 12.11 -14.18
C ASN A 79 -8.80 12.66 -15.55
N SER A 80 -8.22 13.87 -15.58
CA SER A 80 -7.75 14.55 -16.79
C SER A 80 -6.69 15.60 -16.44
N VAL A 81 -5.91 16.04 -17.44
CA VAL A 81 -4.88 17.07 -17.25
C VAL A 81 -5.44 18.42 -16.77
N ASN A 82 -6.72 18.69 -17.03
CA ASN A 82 -7.40 19.95 -16.69
C ASN A 82 -8.31 19.83 -15.46
N SER A 83 -8.25 18.73 -14.70
CA SER A 83 -9.04 18.55 -13.47
C SER A 83 -8.14 18.28 -12.26
N LEU A 84 -8.64 18.65 -11.07
CA LEU A 84 -8.05 18.18 -9.82
C LEU A 84 -8.39 16.70 -9.65
N ALA A 85 -7.38 15.91 -9.25
CA ALA A 85 -7.52 14.47 -9.12
C ALA A 85 -8.55 14.11 -8.03
N SER A 86 -9.69 13.54 -8.46
CA SER A 86 -10.71 13.02 -7.54
C SER A 86 -10.32 11.67 -6.95
N ASP A 87 -9.46 10.90 -7.63
CA ASP A 87 -9.05 9.57 -7.21
C ASP A 87 -7.54 9.36 -7.32
N ALA A 88 -7.04 8.47 -6.47
CA ALA A 88 -5.72 7.89 -6.58
C ALA A 88 -5.70 6.53 -5.91
N ARG A 89 -4.84 5.63 -6.39
CA ARG A 89 -4.64 4.31 -5.77
C ARG A 89 -3.23 3.79 -5.99
N TYR A 90 -2.79 2.93 -5.11
CA TYR A 90 -1.59 2.11 -5.29
C TYR A 90 -1.75 0.77 -4.58
N GLU A 91 -0.96 -0.20 -4.99
CA GLU A 91 -0.86 -1.51 -4.34
C GLU A 91 0.43 -1.60 -3.55
N VAL A 92 0.35 -2.27 -2.39
CA VAL A 92 1.51 -2.68 -1.59
C VAL A 92 1.56 -4.19 -1.59
N LEU A 93 2.61 -4.76 -2.16
CA LEU A 93 2.94 -6.16 -1.98
C LEU A 93 3.72 -6.30 -0.67
N LEU A 94 3.28 -7.15 0.23
CA LEU A 94 3.89 -7.40 1.53
C LEU A 94 4.42 -8.83 1.59
N THR A 95 5.56 -9.00 2.25
CA THR A 95 6.20 -10.29 2.50
C THR A 95 6.54 -10.37 3.98
N ALA A 96 5.87 -11.28 4.71
CA ALA A 96 5.90 -11.37 6.16
C ALA A 96 6.31 -12.76 6.63
N ALA A 97 6.93 -12.85 7.81
CA ALA A 97 7.37 -14.13 8.38
C ALA A 97 6.21 -15.07 8.74
N ASP A 98 5.08 -14.49 9.15
CA ASP A 98 3.86 -15.21 9.54
C ASP A 98 2.62 -14.30 9.37
N ALA A 99 1.43 -14.85 9.69
CA ALA A 99 0.17 -14.12 9.58
C ALA A 99 0.05 -12.94 10.54
N THR A 100 0.64 -13.00 11.74
CA THR A 100 0.62 -11.92 12.72
C THR A 100 1.47 -10.75 12.23
N ALA A 101 2.66 -11.03 11.72
CA ALA A 101 3.53 -10.06 11.07
C ALA A 101 2.83 -9.42 9.87
N LEU A 102 2.13 -10.20 9.05
CA LEU A 102 1.38 -9.66 7.91
C LEU A 102 0.29 -8.68 8.36
N GLN A 103 -0.49 -9.03 9.39
CA GLN A 103 -1.52 -8.13 9.94
C GLN A 103 -0.92 -6.84 10.50
N SER A 104 0.21 -6.92 11.20
CA SER A 104 0.94 -5.74 11.68
C SER A 104 1.38 -4.85 10.53
N MET A 105 1.90 -5.43 9.44
CA MET A 105 2.31 -4.69 8.26
C MET A 105 1.12 -4.03 7.54
N VAL A 106 -0.04 -4.69 7.46
CA VAL A 106 -1.29 -4.08 6.96
C VAL A 106 -1.73 -2.89 7.82
N ALA A 107 -1.60 -2.98 9.14
CA ALA A 107 -1.89 -1.88 10.05
C ALA A 107 -0.94 -0.69 9.83
N GLN A 108 0.35 -0.94 9.61
CA GLN A 108 1.34 0.08 9.27
C GLN A 108 1.02 0.77 7.94
N VAL A 109 0.62 0.02 6.91
CA VAL A 109 0.15 0.59 5.63
C VAL A 109 -1.10 1.44 5.85
N THR A 110 -2.04 0.98 6.67
CA THR A 110 -3.26 1.72 7.00
C THR A 110 -2.96 3.04 7.71
N ALA A 111 -2.04 3.03 8.68
CA ALA A 111 -1.61 4.24 9.37
C ALA A 111 -0.92 5.24 8.43
N ALA A 112 -0.09 4.75 7.50
CA ALA A 112 0.55 5.61 6.50
C ALA A 112 -0.45 6.22 5.52
N ALA A 113 -1.47 5.46 5.09
CA ALA A 113 -2.56 5.96 4.26
C ALA A 113 -3.33 7.08 4.97
N LYS A 114 -3.68 6.88 6.25
CA LYS A 114 -4.30 7.90 7.09
C LYS A 114 -3.44 9.16 7.18
N ALA A 115 -2.16 9.00 7.51
CA ALA A 115 -1.25 10.13 7.66
C ALA A 115 -1.10 10.93 6.35
N GLY A 116 -1.11 10.27 5.20
CA GLY A 116 -1.10 10.94 3.89
C GLY A 116 -2.38 11.74 3.61
N ALA A 117 -3.55 11.18 3.93
CA ALA A 117 -4.84 11.86 3.83
C ALA A 117 -4.91 13.08 4.77
N ASP A 118 -4.55 12.89 6.04
CA ASP A 118 -4.53 13.95 7.05
C ASP A 118 -3.58 15.09 6.65
N ALA A 119 -2.40 14.76 6.11
CA ALA A 119 -1.43 15.75 5.69
C ALA A 119 -1.92 16.60 4.50
N GLU A 120 -2.66 16.02 3.55
CA GLU A 120 -3.27 16.80 2.47
C GLU A 120 -4.44 17.64 2.98
N ASN A 121 -5.29 17.10 3.86
CA ASN A 121 -6.37 17.84 4.50
C ASN A 121 -5.84 19.04 5.28
N ALA A 122 -4.80 18.84 6.10
CA ALA A 122 -4.14 19.90 6.86
C ALA A 122 -3.50 20.94 5.94
N PHE A 123 -2.83 20.52 4.87
CA PHE A 123 -2.23 21.43 3.88
C PHE A 123 -3.26 22.33 3.21
N ARG A 124 -4.49 21.84 2.98
CA ARG A 124 -5.60 22.61 2.41
C ARG A 124 -6.51 23.28 3.43
N GLY A 125 -6.25 23.08 4.73
CA GLY A 125 -7.08 23.61 5.81
C GLY A 125 -8.50 23.04 5.85
N VAL A 126 -8.69 21.81 5.35
CA VAL A 126 -10.00 21.15 5.26
C VAL A 126 -10.27 20.28 6.47
N LYS A 127 -11.50 20.33 6.98
CA LYS A 127 -11.99 19.54 8.11
C LYS A 127 -13.03 18.53 7.66
N GLU A 128 -13.26 17.53 8.51
CA GLU A 128 -14.36 16.58 8.29
C GLU A 128 -15.71 17.31 8.28
N GLY A 129 -16.57 16.98 7.32
CA GLY A 129 -17.86 17.64 7.10
C GLY A 129 -17.81 18.83 6.14
N ASP A 130 -16.63 19.41 5.86
CA ASP A 130 -16.50 20.47 4.86
C ASP A 130 -16.92 19.96 3.47
N LEU A 131 -17.56 20.84 2.70
CA LEU A 131 -18.02 20.55 1.35
C LEU A 131 -17.29 21.40 0.31
N ALA A 132 -17.03 20.79 -0.84
CA ALA A 132 -16.42 21.40 -2.01
C ALA A 132 -17.29 21.10 -3.24
N GLY A 133 -18.13 22.05 -3.65
CA GLY A 133 -19.07 21.85 -4.76
C GLY A 133 -20.12 20.77 -4.46
N GLY A 134 -20.56 20.67 -3.20
CA GLY A 134 -21.56 19.69 -2.76
C GLY A 134 -21.01 18.29 -2.44
N ALA A 135 -19.75 18.01 -2.75
CA ALA A 135 -19.07 16.76 -2.36
C ALA A 135 -18.20 16.97 -1.11
N PRO A 136 -17.88 15.90 -0.35
CA PRO A 136 -16.93 15.98 0.76
C PRO A 136 -15.58 16.57 0.32
N ALA A 137 -15.14 17.63 1.00
CA ALA A 137 -13.88 18.29 0.72
C ALA A 137 -12.69 17.49 1.28
N ALA A 138 -12.87 16.81 2.41
CA ALA A 138 -11.82 16.04 3.05
C ALA A 138 -11.47 14.79 2.22
N ILE A 139 -10.18 14.46 2.17
CA ILE A 139 -9.69 13.20 1.61
C ILE A 139 -10.30 12.05 2.39
N ARG A 140 -10.92 11.13 1.66
CA ARG A 140 -11.36 9.83 2.16
C ARG A 140 -10.39 8.78 1.64
N TYR A 141 -10.06 7.80 2.45
CA TYR A 141 -9.18 6.71 2.05
C TYR A 141 -9.79 5.36 2.42
N LYS A 142 -9.41 4.32 1.67
CA LYS A 142 -9.78 2.93 1.93
C LYS A 142 -8.55 2.05 1.77
N VAL A 143 -8.41 1.08 2.67
CA VAL A 143 -7.33 0.10 2.63
C VAL A 143 -7.96 -1.29 2.63
N THR A 144 -7.65 -2.09 1.61
CA THR A 144 -8.21 -3.43 1.43
C THR A 144 -7.07 -4.43 1.34
N ALA A 145 -6.97 -5.31 2.34
CA ALA A 145 -6.11 -6.49 2.25
C ALA A 145 -6.76 -7.54 1.34
N GLN A 146 -5.97 -8.15 0.47
CA GLN A 146 -6.36 -9.13 -0.55
C GLN A 146 -5.51 -10.40 -0.44
#